data_AF-A0A3C0N262-F1
#
_entry.id   AF-A0A3C0N262-F1
#
_cell.length_a   1.000
_cell.length_b   1.000
_cell.length_c   1.000
_cell.angle_alpha   90.00
_cell.angle_beta   90.00
_cell.angle_gamma   90.00
#
_symmetry.space_group_name_H-M   'P 1'
#
loop_
_entity.id
_entity.type
_entity.pdbx_description
1 polymer ?
#
loop_
_entity_poly.entity_id
_entity_poly.type
_entity_poly.pdbx_seq_one_letter_code
_entity_poly.pdbx_strand_id
1 'polypeptide(L)'
;PLGAIRSSIGYISDFLEQNLNQLPLFFQQLSPERQQQFIEILARSQQSTITVSGRERRQLRKAISSQLQAQGIAQADTFANLLLDLKICDRLEPLVSLFQDSECENFLKTVRQFVRLQESTRDINTASERAAKIVFALKTYARFDQTGETIEANIIEGIETVLTLYQNQLKHGVKIIRNYQEL
;
A
#
# COMPACT_ATOMS: atom_id res chain seq x y z
N PRO A 1 10.62 2.45 9.96
CA PRO A 1 9.31 3.09 10.24
C PRO A 1 9.31 4.58 9.89
N LEU A 2 10.21 5.37 10.49
CA LEU A 2 10.30 6.82 10.26
C LEU A 2 10.51 7.20 8.79
N GLY A 3 11.35 6.47 8.05
CA GLY A 3 11.56 6.72 6.61
C GLY A 3 10.29 6.53 5.77
N ALA A 4 9.49 5.50 6.07
CA ALA A 4 8.21 5.28 5.40
C ALA A 4 7.23 6.41 5.72
N ILE A 5 7.09 6.79 7.00
CA ILE A 5 6.26 7.94 7.42
C ILE A 5 6.67 9.21 6.68
N ARG A 6 7.96 9.54 6.68
CA ARG A 6 8.47 10.76 6.03
C ARG A 6 8.21 10.76 4.51
N SER A 7 8.46 9.64 3.84
CA SER A 7 8.22 9.53 2.39
C SER A 7 6.73 9.64 2.06
N SER A 8 5.86 9.01 2.85
CA SER A 8 4.41 9.07 2.66
C SER A 8 3.85 10.47 2.93
N ILE A 9 4.30 11.13 4.00
CA ILE A 9 3.94 12.54 4.26
C ILE A 9 4.41 13.44 3.13
N GLY A 10 5.66 13.27 2.66
CA GLY A 10 6.19 14.04 1.53
C GLY A 10 5.32 13.90 0.28
N TYR A 11 4.94 12.66 -0.06
CA TYR A 11 4.02 12.43 -1.19
C TYR A 11 2.66 13.13 -1.01
N ILE A 12 2.07 13.03 0.19
CA ILE A 12 0.78 13.68 0.49
C ILE A 12 0.90 15.20 0.36
N SER A 13 1.95 15.80 0.91
CA SER A 13 2.23 17.23 0.82
C SER A 13 2.40 17.67 -0.64
N ASP A 14 3.26 17.00 -1.41
CA ASP A 14 3.50 17.31 -2.82
C ASP A 14 2.20 17.18 -3.64
N PHE A 15 1.40 16.15 -3.38
CA PHE A 15 0.10 15.96 -4.04
C PHE A 15 -0.84 17.13 -3.76
N LEU A 16 -0.97 17.54 -2.50
CA LEU A 16 -1.86 18.65 -2.12
C LEU A 16 -1.36 19.97 -2.71
N GLU A 17 -0.07 20.28 -2.62
CA GLU A 17 0.50 21.50 -3.17
C GLU A 17 0.28 21.62 -4.69
N GLN A 18 0.45 20.52 -5.42
CA GLN A 18 0.35 20.52 -6.89
C GLN A 18 -1.09 20.45 -7.40
N ASN A 19 -2.00 19.76 -6.69
CA ASN A 19 -3.29 19.38 -7.25
C ASN A 19 -4.49 20.06 -6.57
N LEU A 20 -4.36 20.58 -5.34
CA LEU A 20 -5.51 21.02 -4.54
C LEU A 20 -6.41 22.06 -5.25
N ASN A 21 -5.81 22.99 -5.99
CA ASN A 21 -6.55 24.02 -6.73
C ASN A 21 -7.21 23.48 -8.02
N GLN A 22 -6.71 22.37 -8.56
CA GLN A 22 -7.21 21.76 -9.81
C GLN A 22 -8.30 20.72 -9.54
N LEU A 23 -8.34 20.15 -8.33
CA LEU A 23 -9.33 19.12 -7.95
C LEU A 23 -10.78 19.55 -8.17
N PRO A 24 -11.24 20.76 -7.79
CA PRO A 24 -12.63 21.16 -8.03
C PRO A 24 -12.99 21.15 -9.51
N LEU A 25 -12.10 21.66 -10.36
CA LEU A 25 -12.31 21.68 -11.81
C LEU A 25 -12.33 20.26 -12.39
N PHE A 26 -11.37 19.42 -11.97
CA PHE A 26 -11.32 18.02 -12.37
C PHE A 26 -12.65 17.31 -12.07
N PHE A 27 -13.17 17.42 -10.85
CA PHE A 27 -14.43 16.76 -10.48
C PHE A 27 -15.65 17.33 -11.22
N GLN A 28 -15.67 18.63 -11.52
CA GLN A 28 -16.75 19.23 -12.33
C GLN A 28 -16.75 18.77 -13.78
N GLN A 29 -15.58 18.40 -14.32
CA GLN A 29 -15.42 17.93 -15.70
C GLN A 29 -15.75 16.45 -15.87
N LEU A 30 -15.86 15.67 -14.79
CA LEU A 30 -16.20 14.25 -14.89
C LEU A 30 -17.69 14.05 -15.21
N SER A 31 -17.98 13.28 -16.25
CA SER A 31 -19.32 12.77 -16.51
C SER A 31 -19.79 11.83 -15.38
N PRO A 32 -21.10 11.58 -15.23
CA PRO A 32 -21.61 10.63 -14.24
C PRO A 32 -20.97 9.24 -14.35
N GLU A 33 -20.71 8.77 -15.56
CA GLU A 33 -20.06 7.48 -15.83
C GLU A 33 -18.60 7.50 -15.33
N ARG A 34 -17.86 8.58 -15.61
CA ARG A 34 -16.47 8.75 -15.16
C ARG A 34 -16.37 8.86 -13.64
N GLN A 35 -17.34 9.49 -12.99
CA GLN A 35 -17.40 9.54 -11.53
C GLN A 35 -17.62 8.14 -10.92
N GLN A 36 -18.51 7.34 -11.50
CA GLN A 36 -18.71 5.95 -11.07
C GLN A 36 -17.45 5.11 -11.26
N GLN A 37 -16.80 5.21 -12.43
CA GLN A 37 -15.54 4.52 -12.70
C GLN A 37 -14.44 4.94 -11.73
N PHE A 38 -14.34 6.23 -11.39
CA PHE A 38 -13.39 6.74 -10.42
C PHE A 38 -13.59 6.07 -9.05
N ILE A 39 -14.83 6.06 -8.54
CA ILE A 39 -15.18 5.44 -7.26
C ILE A 39 -14.91 3.94 -7.28
N GLU A 40 -15.27 3.25 -8.36
CA GLU A 40 -15.06 1.80 -8.52
C GLU A 40 -13.57 1.45 -8.48
N ILE A 41 -12.74 2.17 -9.23
CA ILE A 41 -11.29 1.95 -9.26
C ILE A 41 -10.69 2.16 -7.87
N LEU A 42 -11.08 3.23 -7.17
CA LEU A 42 -10.62 3.49 -5.81
C LEU A 42 -11.05 2.37 -4.83
N ALA A 43 -12.28 1.87 -4.93
CA ALA A 43 -12.75 0.77 -4.09
C ALA A 43 -11.96 -0.53 -4.34
N ARG A 44 -11.76 -0.89 -5.62
CA ARG A 44 -11.03 -2.10 -6.02
C ARG A 44 -9.57 -2.06 -5.58
N SER A 45 -8.92 -0.92 -5.74
CA SER A 45 -7.50 -0.75 -5.35
C SER A 45 -7.27 -0.97 -3.85
N GLN A 46 -8.25 -0.64 -3.01
CA GLN A 46 -8.20 -0.82 -1.56
C GLN A 46 -8.42 -2.27 -1.12
N GLN A 47 -9.32 -2.98 -1.81
CA GLN A 47 -9.62 -4.39 -1.53
C GLN A 47 -8.51 -5.32 -2.00
N SER A 48 -7.71 -4.89 -2.98
CA SER A 48 -6.62 -5.69 -3.53
C SER A 48 -5.46 -5.82 -2.54
N THR A 49 -5.22 -7.04 -2.07
CA THR A 49 -4.08 -7.43 -1.23
C THR A 49 -2.90 -7.97 -2.05
N ILE A 50 -2.96 -7.83 -3.38
CA ILE A 50 -2.02 -8.47 -4.30
C ILE A 50 -0.60 -7.96 -4.01
N THR A 51 0.20 -8.83 -3.43
CA THR A 51 1.65 -8.65 -3.29
C THR A 51 2.29 -9.51 -4.36
N VAL A 52 2.44 -8.94 -5.57
CA VAL A 52 3.03 -9.64 -6.70
C VAL A 52 4.54 -9.53 -6.70
N SER A 53 5.22 -10.66 -6.81
CA SER A 53 6.64 -10.71 -7.11
C SER A 53 6.94 -10.03 -8.45
N GLY A 54 8.20 -9.62 -8.65
CA GLY A 54 8.62 -9.00 -9.92
C GLY A 54 8.35 -9.88 -11.15
N ARG A 55 8.38 -11.21 -10.99
CA ARG A 55 8.06 -12.17 -12.06
C ARG A 55 6.56 -12.19 -12.36
N GLU A 56 5.72 -12.31 -11.33
CA GLU A 56 4.26 -12.32 -11.50
C GLU A 56 3.75 -11.00 -12.06
N ARG A 57 4.33 -9.87 -11.63
CA ARG A 57 4.00 -8.55 -12.17
C ARG A 57 4.25 -8.46 -13.68
N ARG A 58 5.35 -9.03 -14.17
CA ARG A 58 5.62 -9.10 -15.63
C ARG A 58 4.62 -9.98 -16.36
N GLN A 59 4.26 -11.12 -15.78
CA GLN A 59 3.27 -12.03 -16.37
C GLN A 59 1.88 -11.39 -16.45
N LEU A 60 1.42 -10.77 -15.36
CA LEU A 60 0.15 -10.06 -15.33
C LEU A 60 0.14 -8.88 -16.31
N ARG A 61 1.24 -8.11 -16.38
CA ARG A 61 1.35 -7.02 -17.37
C ARG A 61 1.13 -7.53 -18.79
N LYS A 62 1.80 -8.64 -19.14
CA LYS A 62 1.68 -9.24 -20.47
C LYS A 62 0.26 -9.74 -20.73
N ALA A 63 -0.39 -10.34 -19.73
CA ALA A 63 -1.77 -10.81 -19.83
C ALA A 63 -2.75 -9.65 -20.06
N ILE A 64 -2.67 -8.60 -19.24
CA ILE A 64 -3.51 -7.39 -19.35
C ILE A 64 -3.26 -6.70 -20.71
N SER A 65 -2.00 -6.51 -21.10
CA SER A 65 -1.64 -5.91 -22.38
C SER A 65 -2.25 -6.69 -23.56
N SER A 66 -2.17 -8.03 -23.52
CA SER A 66 -2.76 -8.88 -24.57
C SER A 66 -4.30 -8.76 -24.64
N GLN A 67 -4.97 -8.65 -23.48
CA GLN A 67 -6.42 -8.45 -23.42
C GLN A 67 -6.83 -7.09 -24.01
N LEU A 68 -6.09 -6.02 -23.67
CA LEU A 68 -6.34 -4.68 -24.20
C LEU A 68 -6.09 -4.63 -25.72
N GLN A 69 -5.01 -5.27 -26.21
CA GLN A 69 -4.72 -5.37 -27.65
C GLN A 69 -5.82 -6.11 -28.42
N ALA A 70 -6.34 -7.20 -27.86
CA ALA A 70 -7.44 -7.95 -28.47
C ALA A 70 -8.72 -7.12 -28.62
N GLN A 71 -8.87 -6.05 -27.83
CA GLN A 71 -9.98 -5.10 -27.90
C GLN A 71 -9.65 -3.85 -28.74
N GLY A 72 -8.51 -3.84 -29.44
CA GLY A 72 -8.11 -2.73 -30.32
C GLY A 72 -7.59 -1.49 -29.59
N ILE A 73 -7.26 -1.60 -28.29
CA ILE A 73 -6.78 -0.46 -27.51
C ILE A 73 -5.32 -0.17 -27.86
N ALA A 74 -5.07 1.04 -28.37
CA ALA A 74 -3.72 1.55 -28.57
C ALA A 74 -3.00 1.75 -27.22
N GLN A 75 -1.67 1.69 -27.21
CA GLN A 75 -0.86 1.85 -25.99
C GLN A 75 -1.17 0.85 -24.85
N ALA A 76 -1.64 -0.35 -25.19
CA ALA A 76 -2.00 -1.41 -24.24
C ALA A 76 -0.93 -1.67 -23.15
N ASP A 77 0.37 -1.58 -23.47
CA ASP A 77 1.45 -1.76 -22.50
C ASP A 77 1.55 -0.66 -21.45
N THR A 78 1.17 0.57 -21.81
CA THR A 78 1.12 1.73 -20.90
C THR A 78 -0.05 1.59 -19.95
N PHE A 79 -1.24 1.28 -20.49
CA PHE A 79 -2.44 1.06 -19.68
C PHE A 79 -2.32 -0.18 -18.79
N ALA A 80 -1.71 -1.26 -19.27
CA ALA A 80 -1.44 -2.44 -18.45
C ALA A 80 -0.55 -2.11 -17.24
N ASN A 81 0.47 -1.27 -17.42
CA ASN A 81 1.30 -0.80 -16.31
C ASN A 81 0.48 0.03 -15.30
N LEU A 82 -0.36 0.92 -15.79
CA LEU A 82 -1.14 1.81 -14.94
C LEU A 82 -2.20 1.02 -14.15
N LEU A 83 -2.89 0.07 -14.79
CA LEU A 83 -3.81 -0.85 -14.12
C LEU A 83 -3.13 -1.69 -13.04
N LEU A 84 -1.91 -2.16 -13.28
CA LEU A 84 -1.12 -2.85 -12.27
C LEU A 84 -0.76 -1.96 -11.08
N ASP A 85 -0.44 -0.69 -11.33
CA ASP A 85 -0.22 0.29 -10.24
C ASP A 85 -1.50 0.53 -9.44
N LEU A 86 -2.66 0.49 -10.08
CA LEU A 86 -3.98 0.55 -9.44
C LEU A 86 -4.41 -0.78 -8.80
N LYS A 87 -3.59 -1.83 -8.92
CA LYS A 87 -3.87 -3.21 -8.47
C LYS A 87 -5.13 -3.82 -9.09
N ILE A 88 -5.48 -3.37 -10.29
CA ILE A 88 -6.57 -3.90 -11.11
C ILE A 88 -5.99 -4.91 -12.08
N CYS A 89 -6.23 -6.19 -11.83
CA CYS A 89 -5.66 -7.30 -12.61
C CYS A 89 -6.71 -8.16 -13.32
N ASP A 90 -7.98 -7.96 -13.01
CA ASP A 90 -9.12 -8.74 -13.46
C ASP A 90 -10.28 -7.79 -13.84
N ARG A 91 -11.40 -8.33 -14.33
CA ARG A 91 -12.64 -7.57 -14.61
C ARG A 91 -12.37 -6.24 -15.33
N LEU A 92 -11.76 -6.33 -16.50
CA LEU A 92 -11.41 -5.16 -17.32
C LEU A 92 -12.57 -4.72 -18.22
N GLU A 93 -13.55 -5.60 -18.43
CA GLU A 93 -14.72 -5.39 -19.29
C GLU A 93 -15.47 -4.08 -18.99
N PRO A 94 -15.73 -3.70 -17.72
CA PRO A 94 -16.38 -2.42 -17.39
C PRO A 94 -15.49 -1.19 -17.66
N LEU A 95 -14.18 -1.40 -17.76
CA LEU A 95 -13.19 -0.35 -17.97
C LEU A 95 -12.80 -0.19 -19.43
N VAL A 96 -13.27 -1.05 -20.34
CA VAL A 96 -12.88 -1.01 -21.77
C VAL A 96 -13.25 0.32 -22.41
N SER A 97 -14.45 0.83 -22.12
CA SER A 97 -14.93 2.13 -22.61
C SER A 97 -14.05 3.30 -22.16
N LEU A 98 -13.32 3.13 -21.03
CA LEU A 98 -12.39 4.12 -20.51
C LEU A 98 -11.26 4.41 -21.50
N PHE A 99 -10.72 3.36 -22.12
CA PHE A 99 -9.48 3.40 -22.92
C PHE A 99 -9.65 3.91 -24.34
N GLN A 100 -10.90 4.09 -24.80
CA GLN A 100 -11.20 4.64 -26.12
C GLN A 100 -11.24 6.18 -26.12
N ASP A 101 -11.17 6.79 -24.95
CA ASP A 101 -11.20 8.23 -24.75
C ASP A 101 -9.79 8.84 -24.76
N SER A 102 -9.62 9.98 -25.42
CA SER A 102 -8.37 10.74 -25.44
C SER A 102 -7.94 11.23 -24.06
N GLU A 103 -8.89 11.46 -23.14
CA GLU A 103 -8.60 11.90 -21.77
C GLU A 103 -8.34 10.74 -20.78
N CYS A 104 -8.38 9.49 -21.27
CA CYS A 104 -8.19 8.31 -20.43
C CYS A 104 -6.89 8.34 -19.63
N GLU A 105 -5.78 8.69 -20.28
CA GLU A 105 -4.47 8.68 -19.64
C GLU A 105 -4.40 9.69 -18.49
N ASN A 106 -4.94 10.90 -18.69
CA ASN A 106 -5.01 11.93 -17.66
C ASN A 106 -5.91 11.50 -16.50
N PHE A 107 -7.11 11.00 -16.80
CA PHE A 107 -8.03 10.47 -15.81
C PHE A 107 -7.36 9.38 -14.94
N LEU A 108 -6.74 8.41 -15.58
CA LEU A 108 -6.06 7.29 -14.92
C LEU A 108 -4.84 7.73 -14.10
N LYS A 109 -4.07 8.72 -14.57
CA LYS A 109 -2.98 9.33 -13.80
C LYS A 109 -3.52 9.98 -12.53
N THR A 110 -4.60 10.74 -12.61
CA THR A 110 -5.24 11.35 -11.43
C THR A 110 -5.72 10.27 -10.47
N VAL A 111 -6.41 9.23 -10.96
CA VAL A 111 -6.88 8.12 -10.12
C VAL A 111 -5.70 7.43 -9.41
N ARG A 112 -4.58 7.22 -10.11
CA ARG A 112 -3.35 6.66 -9.53
C ARG A 112 -2.78 7.54 -8.41
N GLN A 113 -2.85 8.86 -8.53
CA GLN A 113 -2.42 9.76 -7.45
C GLN A 113 -3.30 9.58 -6.20
N PHE A 114 -4.61 9.45 -6.37
CA PHE A 114 -5.53 9.18 -5.26
C PHE A 114 -5.29 7.81 -4.60
N VAL A 115 -5.06 6.76 -5.40
CA VAL A 115 -4.67 5.45 -4.85
C VAL A 115 -3.38 5.57 -4.05
N ARG A 116 -2.39 6.28 -4.57
CA ARG A 116 -1.11 6.48 -3.88
C ARG A 116 -1.25 7.31 -2.59
N LEU A 117 -2.20 8.25 -2.56
CA LEU A 117 -2.58 8.99 -1.35
C LEU A 117 -3.11 8.03 -0.27
N GLN A 118 -4.04 7.13 -0.62
CA GLN A 118 -4.57 6.12 0.30
C GLN A 118 -3.49 5.15 0.79
N GLU A 119 -2.61 4.68 -0.10
CA GLU A 119 -1.46 3.86 0.26
C GLU A 119 -0.54 4.59 1.25
N SER A 120 -0.28 5.87 1.01
CA SER A 120 0.58 6.69 1.88
C SER A 120 0.01 6.78 3.29
N THR A 121 -1.31 6.95 3.45
CA THR A 121 -1.96 6.91 4.77
C THR A 121 -1.83 5.55 5.45
N ARG A 122 -2.01 4.44 4.69
CA ARG A 122 -1.85 3.08 5.23
C ARG A 122 -0.41 2.79 5.66
N ASP A 123 0.57 3.25 4.88
CA ASP A 123 1.99 3.13 5.17
C ASP A 123 2.35 3.90 6.44
N ILE A 124 1.81 5.11 6.63
CA ILE A 124 1.95 5.89 7.86
C ILE A 124 1.39 5.11 9.05
N ASN A 125 0.15 4.62 8.97
CA ASN A 125 -0.47 3.86 10.08
C ASN A 125 0.35 2.62 10.44
N THR A 126 0.71 1.82 9.44
CA THR A 126 1.50 0.59 9.64
C THR A 126 2.87 0.90 10.25
N ALA A 127 3.51 1.98 9.80
CA ALA A 127 4.81 2.38 10.32
C ALA A 127 4.71 2.96 11.74
N SER A 128 3.66 3.72 12.04
CA SER A 128 3.38 4.28 13.38
C SER A 128 3.11 3.17 14.40
N GLU A 129 2.28 2.17 14.06
CA GLU A 129 2.06 0.99 14.90
C GLU A 129 3.36 0.24 15.18
N ARG A 130 4.20 0.06 14.15
CA ARG A 130 5.53 -0.57 14.31
C ARG A 130 6.44 0.26 15.22
N ALA A 131 6.45 1.58 15.06
CA ALA A 131 7.24 2.46 15.91
C ALA A 131 6.77 2.38 17.38
N ALA A 132 5.46 2.39 17.62
CA ALA A 132 4.89 2.24 18.97
C ALA A 132 5.29 0.90 19.61
N LYS A 133 5.23 -0.21 18.87
CA LYS A 133 5.69 -1.53 19.35
C LYS A 133 7.17 -1.54 19.71
N ILE A 134 8.01 -0.90 18.90
CA ILE A 134 9.46 -0.79 19.18
C ILE A 134 9.70 0.04 20.44
N VAL A 135 9.05 1.21 20.58
CA VAL A 135 9.19 2.08 21.76
C VAL A 135 8.71 1.36 23.02
N PHE A 136 7.59 0.65 22.95
CA PHE A 136 7.08 -0.17 24.05
C PHE A 136 8.10 -1.25 24.44
N ALA A 137 8.60 -2.02 23.47
CA ALA A 137 9.60 -3.05 23.71
C ALA A 137 10.90 -2.50 24.31
N LEU A 138 11.37 -1.33 23.85
CA LEU A 138 12.52 -0.63 24.41
C LEU A 138 12.26 -0.16 25.85
N LYS A 139 11.06 0.33 26.15
CA LYS A 139 10.68 0.76 27.52
C LYS A 139 10.62 -0.44 28.48
N THR A 140 10.06 -1.56 28.03
CA THR A 140 10.02 -2.81 28.79
C THR A 140 11.44 -3.33 29.04
N TYR A 141 12.29 -3.33 28.01
CA TYR A 141 13.69 -3.75 28.14
C TYR A 141 14.52 -2.78 28.99
N ALA A 142 14.32 -1.47 28.88
CA ALA A 142 15.06 -0.45 29.64
C ALA A 142 14.64 -0.38 31.13
N ARG A 143 13.54 -1.03 31.53
CA ARG A 143 13.21 -1.30 32.95
C ARG A 143 14.10 -2.39 33.55
N PHE A 144 15.37 -2.44 33.16
CA PHE A 144 16.40 -3.12 33.92
C PHE A 144 16.60 -2.34 35.24
N ASP A 145 15.90 -2.83 36.25
CA ASP A 145 16.23 -2.80 37.68
C ASP A 145 16.71 -1.44 38.25
N GLN A 146 15.75 -0.57 38.60
CA GLN A 146 16.05 0.64 39.38
C GLN A 146 16.02 0.41 40.90
N THR A 147 15.49 -0.73 41.36
CA THR A 147 15.21 -0.98 42.79
C THR A 147 16.03 -2.13 43.39
N GLY A 148 16.59 -3.03 42.58
CA GLY A 148 17.34 -4.22 43.04
C GLY A 148 16.44 -5.30 43.66
N GLU A 149 15.12 -5.17 43.53
CA GLU A 149 14.15 -6.10 44.09
C GLU A 149 13.82 -7.21 43.10
N THR A 150 13.80 -8.46 43.58
CA THR A 150 13.39 -9.60 42.76
C THR A 150 11.90 -9.50 42.44
N ILE A 151 11.57 -9.46 41.14
CA ILE A 151 10.19 -9.50 40.64
C ILE A 151 9.91 -10.82 39.93
N GLU A 152 8.66 -11.24 39.92
CA GLU A 152 8.20 -12.34 39.08
C GLU A 152 8.34 -11.94 37.60
N ALA A 153 9.07 -12.76 36.82
CA ALA A 153 9.41 -12.45 35.44
C ALA A 153 8.66 -13.35 34.46
N ASN A 154 7.95 -12.74 33.50
CA ASN A 154 7.36 -13.46 32.39
C ASN A 154 8.39 -13.66 31.27
N ILE A 155 9.00 -14.84 31.24
CA ILE A 155 10.05 -15.18 30.26
C ILE A 155 9.51 -15.12 28.82
N ILE A 156 8.25 -15.53 28.61
CA ILE A 156 7.60 -15.49 27.29
C ILE A 156 7.50 -14.05 26.79
N GLU A 157 7.10 -13.12 27.66
CA GLU A 157 7.02 -11.70 27.33
C GLU A 157 8.40 -11.10 26.97
N GLY A 158 9.44 -11.50 27.69
CA GLY A 158 10.82 -11.11 27.40
C GLY A 158 11.28 -11.57 26.01
N ILE A 159 10.99 -12.82 25.64
CA ILE A 159 11.31 -13.37 24.31
C ILE A 159 10.53 -12.61 23.22
N GLU A 160 9.22 -12.39 23.38
CA GLU A 160 8.42 -11.64 22.40
C GLU A 160 8.89 -10.19 22.24
N THR A 161 9.35 -9.56 23.33
CA THR A 161 9.93 -8.21 23.32
C THR A 161 11.16 -8.17 22.41
N VAL A 162 12.09 -9.11 22.57
CA VAL A 162 13.30 -9.21 21.73
C VAL A 162 12.94 -9.52 20.27
N LEU A 163 12.05 -10.48 20.03
CA LEU A 163 11.60 -10.82 18.68
C LEU A 163 10.94 -9.62 17.97
N THR A 164 10.23 -8.77 18.72
CA THR A 164 9.65 -7.53 18.22
C THR A 164 10.73 -6.50 17.86
N LEU A 165 11.75 -6.32 18.71
CA LEU A 165 12.87 -5.40 18.43
C LEU A 165 13.64 -5.79 17.16
N TYR A 166 13.86 -7.10 16.96
CA TYR A 166 14.62 -7.63 15.82
C TYR A 166 13.75 -8.00 14.60
N GLN A 167 12.46 -7.66 14.61
CA GLN A 167 11.50 -8.03 13.56
C GLN A 167 12.00 -7.67 12.15
N ASN A 168 12.69 -6.52 11.98
CA ASN A 168 13.20 -6.11 10.67
C ASN A 168 14.34 -7.00 10.13
N GLN A 169 15.13 -7.62 11.01
CA GLN A 169 16.17 -8.56 10.62
C GLN A 169 15.58 -9.95 10.34
N LEU A 170 14.52 -10.31 11.08
CA LEU A 170 13.87 -11.62 10.98
C LEU A 170 12.86 -11.72 9.83
N LYS A 171 12.35 -10.60 9.29
CA LYS A 171 11.30 -10.65 8.25
C LYS A 171 11.74 -11.22 6.90
N HIS A 172 13.04 -11.35 6.63
CA HIS A 172 13.56 -11.82 5.34
C HIS A 172 14.23 -13.18 5.50
N GLY A 173 13.57 -14.24 5.04
CA GLY A 173 14.15 -15.59 4.97
C GLY A 173 14.20 -16.36 6.30
N VAL A 174 13.66 -15.80 7.39
CA VAL A 174 13.61 -16.46 8.70
C VAL A 174 12.18 -16.80 9.08
N LYS A 175 11.94 -18.07 9.43
CA LYS A 175 10.66 -18.55 9.98
C LYS A 175 10.82 -18.74 11.49
N ILE A 176 10.06 -17.97 12.26
CA ILE A 176 10.04 -18.09 13.73
C ILE A 176 8.98 -19.12 14.11
N ILE A 177 9.36 -20.14 14.87
CA ILE A 177 8.46 -21.15 15.44
C ILE A 177 8.45 -20.94 16.96
N ARG A 178 7.27 -20.76 17.54
CA ARG A 178 7.06 -20.48 18.97
C ARG A 178 6.53 -21.74 19.65
N ASN A 179 7.38 -22.40 20.43
CA ASN A 179 7.01 -23.58 21.21
C ASN A 179 7.15 -23.25 22.69
N TYR A 180 6.25 -22.39 23.20
CA TYR A 180 6.21 -22.05 24.62
C TYR A 180 5.43 -23.12 25.38
N GLN A 181 5.90 -23.48 26.57
CA GLN A 181 5.10 -24.22 27.54
C GLN A 181 4.11 -23.24 28.19
N GLU A 182 2.86 -23.66 28.40
CA GLU A 182 1.96 -22.89 29.28
C GLU A 182 2.57 -22.87 30.69
N LEU A 183 2.70 -21.66 31.24
CA LEU A 183 3.21 -21.41 32.59
C LEU A 183 2.15 -21.74 33.64
#